data_AF-A0A0G4L028-F1
#
_entry.id   AF-A0A0G4L028-F1
#
_cell.length_a   1.000
_cell.length_b   1.000
_cell.length_c   1.000
_cell.angle_alpha   90.00
_cell.angle_beta   90.00
_cell.angle_gamma   90.00
#
_symmetry.space_group_name_H-M   'P 1'
#
loop_
_entity.id
_entity.type
_entity.pdbx_description
1 polymer ?
#
loop_
_entity_poly.entity_id
_entity_poly.type
_entity_poly.pdbx_seq_one_letter_code
_entity_poly.pdbx_strand_id
1 'polypeptide(L)'
;MPQHRMHMTVLELAHSKTPEQIASLVTTVRSAIPYMTSFTYSHRARLVKPMISYDLSAFAVSFLPASGEKRRAQIAAPADQRVVEGDQYTYHHLRRDVFNLAQSTGVEVESRYQVPSAHITLGRYLGEEDHHTPELRKRWVEAIDEINQWLENEVWDVESGEWSGEWSVGEERGLDARCGRLWYGGGRTINLGEGF
;
A
#
# COMPACT_ATOMS: atom_id res chain seq x y z
N MET A 1 -8.03 12.28 4.26
CA MET A 1 -6.56 12.51 4.18
C MET A 1 -6.28 13.32 2.93
N PRO A 2 -5.38 14.33 2.93
CA PRO A 2 -5.00 15.01 1.69
C PRO A 2 -4.37 14.02 0.69
N GLN A 3 -4.70 14.14 -0.60
CA GLN A 3 -4.26 13.20 -1.64
C GLN A 3 -2.74 13.01 -1.67
N HIS A 4 -1.96 14.09 -1.56
CA HIS A 4 -0.49 14.05 -1.54
C HIS A 4 0.13 13.35 -0.30
N ARG A 5 -0.70 12.92 0.67
CA ARG A 5 -0.29 12.15 1.86
C ARG A 5 -0.82 10.72 1.84
N MET A 6 -1.69 10.39 0.88
CA MET A 6 -2.18 9.02 0.70
C MET A 6 -1.03 8.14 0.23
N HIS A 7 -0.89 6.99 0.87
CA HIS A 7 0.13 6.00 0.56
C HIS A 7 -0.34 4.63 1.04
N MET A 8 0.24 3.57 0.45
CA MET A 8 0.13 2.21 0.95
C MET A 8 1.48 1.80 1.55
N THR A 9 1.46 1.24 2.76
CA THR A 9 2.69 0.82 3.44
C THR A 9 3.09 -0.58 3.02
N VAL A 10 4.24 -0.72 2.34
CA VAL A 10 4.86 -2.03 2.05
C VAL A 10 5.53 -2.63 3.29
N LEU A 11 6.24 -1.81 4.06
CA LEU A 11 6.94 -2.22 5.28
C LEU A 11 6.99 -1.08 6.29
N GLU A 12 6.69 -1.38 7.57
CA GLU A 12 6.93 -0.48 8.70
C GLU A 12 8.08 -1.05 9.54
N LEU A 13 9.24 -0.40 9.56
CA LEU A 13 10.39 -0.90 10.30
C LEU A 13 10.24 -0.77 11.81
N ALA A 14 9.69 0.36 12.27
CA ALA A 14 9.48 0.65 13.68
C ALA A 14 8.41 1.74 13.86
N HIS A 15 7.81 1.77 15.06
CA HIS A 15 6.89 2.84 15.48
C HIS A 15 7.18 3.27 16.92
N SER A 16 6.68 4.46 17.31
CA SER A 16 6.77 4.98 18.68
C SER A 16 8.19 5.06 19.28
N LYS A 17 9.21 5.27 18.45
CA LYS A 17 10.62 5.42 18.87
C LYS A 17 11.03 6.90 18.99
N THR A 18 12.08 7.18 19.76
CA THR A 18 12.66 8.53 19.84
C THR A 18 13.38 8.91 18.54
N PRO A 19 13.62 10.21 18.27
CA PRO A 19 14.38 10.64 17.10
C PRO A 19 15.77 9.97 16.99
N GLU A 20 16.45 9.77 18.12
CA GLU A 20 17.79 9.14 18.18
C GLU A 20 17.72 7.66 17.79
N GLN A 21 16.71 6.94 18.29
CA GLN A 21 16.47 5.56 17.92
C GLN A 21 16.14 5.43 16.43
N ILE A 22 15.31 6.32 15.88
CA ILE A 22 15.02 6.35 14.44
C ILE A 22 16.28 6.67 13.62
N ALA A 23 17.11 7.61 14.05
CA ALA A 23 18.36 7.94 13.37
C ALA A 23 19.35 6.77 13.36
N SER A 24 19.43 6.02 14.47
CA SER A 24 20.20 4.79 14.56
C SER A 24 19.67 3.73 13.60
N LEU A 25 18.36 3.46 13.60
CA LEU A 25 17.73 2.52 12.67
C LEU A 25 17.98 2.88 11.19
N VAL A 26 17.80 4.15 10.82
CA VAL A 26 18.09 4.64 9.45
C VAL A 26 19.55 4.43 9.09
N THR A 27 20.47 4.57 10.04
CA THR A 27 21.90 4.30 9.82
C THR A 27 22.14 2.81 9.57
N THR A 28 21.52 1.92 10.36
CA THR A 28 21.61 0.47 10.21
C THR A 28 21.12 0.00 8.83
N VAL A 29 19.95 0.49 8.37
CA VAL A 29 19.36 0.04 7.10
C VAL A 29 19.89 0.76 5.87
N ARG A 30 20.77 1.76 6.04
CA ARG A 30 21.13 2.72 4.99
C ARG A 30 21.60 2.07 3.69
N SER A 31 22.40 1.01 3.78
CA SER A 31 22.94 0.30 2.61
C SER A 31 21.86 -0.43 1.81
N ALA A 32 20.79 -0.91 2.45
CA ALA A 32 19.70 -1.61 1.79
C ALA A 32 18.63 -0.67 1.20
N ILE A 33 18.54 0.59 1.66
CA ILE A 33 17.49 1.53 1.25
C ILE A 33 17.35 1.62 -0.28
N PRO A 34 18.41 1.86 -1.09
CA PRO A 34 18.27 1.99 -2.54
C PRO A 34 17.76 0.71 -3.22
N TYR A 35 18.10 -0.46 -2.67
CA TYR A 35 17.66 -1.75 -3.20
C TYR A 35 16.19 -2.00 -2.87
N MET A 36 15.75 -1.65 -1.66
CA MET A 36 14.35 -1.76 -1.26
C MET A 36 13.46 -0.79 -2.03
N THR A 37 13.90 0.45 -2.23
CA THR A 37 13.07 1.48 -2.87
C THR A 37 12.90 1.24 -4.36
N SER A 38 13.93 0.77 -5.05
CA SER A 38 13.87 0.42 -6.48
C SER A 38 13.44 -1.02 -6.75
N PHE A 39 13.04 -1.79 -5.72
CA PHE A 39 12.76 -3.22 -5.87
C PHE A 39 11.63 -3.50 -6.89
N THR A 40 10.64 -2.61 -6.95
CA THR A 40 9.51 -2.70 -7.87
C THR A 40 9.88 -2.56 -9.33
N TYR A 41 11.07 -2.04 -9.66
CA TYR A 41 11.53 -1.91 -11.04
C TYR A 41 11.64 -3.27 -11.75
N SER A 42 12.18 -4.27 -11.04
CA SER A 42 12.37 -5.65 -11.52
C SER A 42 11.38 -6.66 -10.94
N HIS A 43 10.64 -6.32 -9.88
CA HIS A 43 9.68 -7.22 -9.22
C HIS A 43 8.31 -6.54 -9.11
N ARG A 44 7.45 -6.80 -10.09
CA ARG A 44 6.21 -6.04 -10.28
C ARG A 44 5.02 -6.81 -9.73
N ALA A 45 4.56 -6.38 -8.57
CA ALA A 45 3.35 -6.89 -7.96
C ALA A 45 2.13 -6.07 -8.40
N ARG A 46 1.02 -6.76 -8.65
CA ARG A 46 -0.27 -6.15 -8.98
C ARG A 46 -1.25 -6.27 -7.83
N LEU A 47 -2.07 -5.24 -7.72
CA LEU A 47 -3.22 -5.16 -6.83
C LEU A 47 -4.49 -4.98 -7.67
N VAL A 48 -5.57 -5.61 -7.25
CA VAL A 48 -6.85 -5.58 -7.96
C VAL A 48 -8.02 -5.40 -6.99
N LYS A 49 -9.22 -5.24 -7.53
CA LYS A 49 -10.50 -5.31 -6.81
C LYS A 49 -10.53 -4.38 -5.58
N PRO A 50 -10.37 -3.05 -5.80
CA PRO A 50 -10.44 -2.09 -4.71
C PRO A 50 -11.80 -2.15 -4.03
N MET A 51 -11.80 -2.03 -2.70
CA MET A 51 -12.99 -1.90 -1.87
C MET A 51 -12.75 -0.94 -0.71
N ILE A 52 -13.80 -0.23 -0.29
CA ILE A 52 -13.82 0.49 0.97
C ILE A 52 -14.00 -0.52 2.11
N SER A 53 -13.04 -0.48 3.03
CA SER A 53 -12.98 -1.25 4.27
C SER A 53 -12.92 -0.29 5.45
N TYR A 54 -13.46 -0.68 6.59
CA TYR A 54 -13.49 0.17 7.79
C TYR A 54 -13.46 -0.67 9.05
N ASP A 55 -13.01 -0.06 10.14
CA ASP A 55 -13.05 -0.60 11.49
C ASP A 55 -13.49 0.49 12.48
N LEU A 56 -13.20 0.33 13.77
CA LEU A 56 -13.54 1.34 14.79
C LEU A 56 -12.64 2.59 14.74
N SER A 57 -11.52 2.56 14.01
CA SER A 57 -10.50 3.61 14.00
C SER A 57 -10.49 4.42 12.69
N ALA A 58 -10.79 3.79 11.57
CA ALA A 58 -10.60 4.38 10.25
C ALA A 58 -11.42 3.71 9.15
N PHE A 59 -11.41 4.33 7.98
CA PHE A 59 -11.79 3.71 6.72
C PHE A 59 -10.69 3.89 5.66
N ALA A 60 -10.56 2.91 4.78
CA ALA A 60 -9.48 2.78 3.82
C ALA A 60 -9.98 2.11 2.54
N VAL A 61 -9.36 2.44 1.41
CA VAL A 61 -9.45 1.60 0.22
C VAL A 61 -8.45 0.45 0.37
N SER A 62 -8.93 -0.78 0.31
CA SER A 62 -8.17 -2.02 0.38
C SER A 62 -8.18 -2.71 -0.98
N PHE A 63 -7.12 -3.44 -1.27
CA PHE A 63 -6.94 -4.16 -2.52
C PHE A 63 -6.60 -5.62 -2.26
N LEU A 64 -6.89 -6.48 -3.23
CA LEU A 64 -6.45 -7.88 -3.25
C LEU A 64 -5.17 -8.01 -4.07
N PRO A 65 -4.22 -8.89 -3.68
CA PRO A 65 -3.13 -9.28 -4.57
C PRO A 65 -3.68 -9.95 -5.83
N ALA A 66 -3.20 -9.54 -7.00
CA ALA A 66 -3.55 -10.23 -8.24
C ALA A 66 -2.90 -11.63 -8.26
N SER A 67 -3.71 -12.67 -8.16
CA SER A 67 -3.28 -14.06 -8.21
C SER A 67 -4.32 -14.89 -8.97
N GLY A 68 -4.00 -15.25 -10.21
CA GLY A 68 -4.94 -15.87 -11.15
C GLY A 68 -5.87 -14.86 -11.81
N GLU A 69 -5.57 -13.57 -11.67
CA GLU A 69 -6.38 -12.47 -12.19
C GLU A 69 -5.91 -12.12 -13.61
N LYS A 70 -6.86 -11.97 -14.53
CA LYS A 70 -6.52 -11.63 -15.92
C LYS A 70 -5.85 -10.26 -15.96
N ARG A 71 -4.73 -10.16 -16.67
CA ARG A 71 -4.12 -8.86 -16.97
C ARG A 71 -5.02 -8.10 -17.93
N ARG A 72 -5.46 -6.90 -17.55
CA ARG A 72 -6.17 -6.03 -18.49
C ARG A 72 -5.20 -5.63 -19.61
N ALA A 73 -5.68 -5.65 -20.84
CA ALA A 73 -4.87 -5.30 -22.00
C ALA A 73 -4.57 -3.79 -22.02
N GLN A 74 -3.54 -3.35 -21.29
CA GLN A 74 -2.82 -2.12 -21.58
C GLN A 74 -1.46 -2.47 -22.17
N ILE A 75 -0.93 -1.58 -23.02
CA ILE A 75 0.25 -1.75 -23.88
C ILE A 75 1.33 -2.52 -23.11
N ALA A 76 1.38 -3.84 -23.31
CA ALA A 76 2.40 -4.66 -22.68
C ALA A 76 3.72 -4.17 -23.26
N ALA A 77 4.51 -3.46 -22.45
CA ALA A 77 5.93 -3.31 -22.76
C ALA A 77 6.46 -4.73 -23.05
N PRO A 78 7.27 -4.91 -24.11
CA PRO A 78 7.78 -6.23 -24.46
C PRO A 78 8.36 -6.88 -23.22
N ALA A 79 7.94 -8.12 -22.95
CA ALA A 79 8.33 -8.85 -21.75
C ALA A 79 9.87 -8.88 -21.63
N ASP A 80 10.42 -8.09 -20.71
CA ASP A 80 11.82 -8.21 -20.33
C ASP A 80 11.92 -9.46 -19.45
N GLN A 81 12.59 -10.49 -19.96
CA GLN A 81 12.77 -11.77 -19.26
C GLN A 81 13.48 -11.62 -17.90
N ARG A 82 14.05 -10.45 -17.60
CA ARG A 82 14.67 -10.13 -16.31
C ARG A 82 13.68 -9.58 -15.27
N VAL A 83 12.46 -9.24 -15.66
CA VAL A 83 11.41 -8.74 -14.76
C VAL A 83 10.60 -9.92 -14.23
N VAL A 84 10.45 -9.98 -12.91
CA VAL A 84 9.61 -10.94 -12.20
C VAL A 84 8.22 -10.30 -12.02
N GLU A 85 7.20 -10.88 -12.67
CA GLU A 85 5.84 -10.37 -12.62
C GLU A 85 4.79 -11.48 -12.85
N GLY A 86 3.51 -11.12 -12.74
CA GLY A 86 2.38 -12.03 -12.93
C GLY A 86 2.06 -12.85 -11.68
N ASP A 87 1.32 -13.95 -11.85
CA ASP A 87 0.77 -14.74 -10.73
C ASP A 87 1.82 -15.40 -9.84
N GLN A 88 3.05 -15.56 -10.34
CA GLN A 88 4.17 -16.08 -9.55
C GLN A 88 4.70 -15.03 -8.55
N TYR A 89 4.33 -13.76 -8.72
CA TYR A 89 4.84 -12.64 -7.92
C TYR A 89 3.72 -11.70 -7.43
N THR A 90 3.11 -12.07 -6.31
CA THR A 90 2.03 -11.30 -5.69
C THR A 90 2.57 -10.18 -4.79
N TYR A 91 1.70 -9.27 -4.36
CA TYR A 91 2.03 -8.24 -3.39
C TYR A 91 2.60 -8.80 -2.07
N HIS A 92 2.21 -10.01 -1.67
CA HIS A 92 2.79 -10.66 -0.50
C HIS A 92 4.25 -11.06 -0.70
N HIS A 93 4.66 -11.46 -1.92
CA HIS A 93 6.06 -11.68 -2.25
C HIS A 93 6.86 -10.38 -2.16
N LEU A 94 6.33 -9.27 -2.70
CA LEU A 94 6.96 -7.95 -2.58
C LEU A 94 7.22 -7.58 -1.11
N ARG A 95 6.21 -7.72 -0.25
CA ARG A 95 6.36 -7.42 1.19
C ARG A 95 7.41 -8.31 1.85
N ARG A 96 7.37 -9.62 1.58
CA ARG A 96 8.35 -10.59 2.11
C ARG A 96 9.77 -10.23 1.69
N ASP A 97 9.97 -9.91 0.41
CA ASP A 97 11.30 -9.70 -0.13
C ASP A 97 11.89 -8.37 0.35
N VAL A 98 11.07 -7.30 0.44
CA VAL A 98 11.47 -6.02 1.06
C VAL A 98 11.76 -6.20 2.56
N PHE A 99 10.97 -7.01 3.27
CA PHE A 99 11.23 -7.36 4.66
C PHE A 99 12.58 -8.11 4.82
N ASN A 100 12.85 -9.10 3.97
CA ASN A 100 14.11 -9.84 3.99
C ASN A 100 15.32 -8.95 3.69
N LEU A 101 15.18 -8.02 2.74
CA LEU A 101 16.21 -7.01 2.44
C LEU A 101 16.48 -6.12 3.65
N ALA A 102 15.45 -5.63 4.33
CA ALA A 102 15.63 -4.89 5.57
C ALA A 102 16.35 -5.73 6.63
N GLN A 103 15.87 -6.95 6.91
CA GLN A 103 16.48 -7.82 7.92
C GLN A 103 17.94 -8.19 7.60
N SER A 104 18.32 -8.25 6.33
CA SER A 104 19.71 -8.52 5.92
C SER A 104 20.72 -7.48 6.44
N THR A 105 20.25 -6.30 6.87
CA THR A 105 21.11 -5.28 7.48
C THR A 105 21.26 -5.44 9.00
N GLY A 106 20.67 -6.48 9.58
CA GLY A 106 20.65 -6.73 11.03
C GLY A 106 19.65 -5.85 11.79
N VAL A 107 18.70 -5.21 11.10
CA VAL A 107 17.64 -4.45 11.77
C VAL A 107 16.56 -5.41 12.31
N GLU A 108 16.09 -5.15 13.52
CA GLU A 108 14.87 -5.77 14.03
C GLU A 108 13.65 -5.02 13.49
N VAL A 109 12.73 -5.75 12.87
CA VAL A 109 11.50 -5.17 12.31
C VAL A 109 10.39 -5.27 13.36
N GLU A 110 10.03 -4.13 13.94
CA GLU A 110 8.99 -3.99 14.98
C GLU A 110 7.76 -3.26 14.39
N SER A 111 7.13 -3.88 13.39
CA SER A 111 5.90 -3.35 12.79
C SER A 111 4.73 -3.39 13.78
N ARG A 112 3.92 -2.33 13.83
CA ARG A 112 2.68 -2.31 14.62
C ARG A 112 1.65 -3.31 14.07
N TYR A 113 1.57 -3.38 12.74
CA TYR A 113 0.62 -4.23 12.04
C TYR A 113 1.39 -5.29 11.24
N GLN A 114 1.24 -6.54 11.68
CA GLN A 114 1.89 -7.68 11.02
C GLN A 114 1.02 -8.31 9.93
N VAL A 115 -0.31 -8.09 9.99
CA VAL A 115 -1.23 -8.62 8.97
C VAL A 115 -0.98 -7.91 7.64
N PRO A 116 -0.68 -8.66 6.56
CA PRO A 116 -0.34 -8.05 5.28
C PRO A 116 -1.61 -7.59 4.57
N SER A 117 -2.02 -6.35 4.80
CA SER A 117 -3.10 -5.70 4.06
C SER A 117 -2.52 -4.66 3.07
N ALA A 118 -2.95 -4.73 1.82
CA ALA A 118 -2.74 -3.67 0.82
C ALA A 118 -3.86 -2.65 0.96
N HIS A 119 -3.62 -1.56 1.68
CA HIS A 119 -4.63 -0.51 1.86
C HIS A 119 -4.04 0.89 1.89
N ILE A 120 -4.87 1.86 1.53
CA ILE A 120 -4.61 3.30 1.64
C ILE A 120 -5.66 3.88 2.58
N THR A 121 -5.23 4.43 3.71
CA THR A 121 -6.14 5.08 4.66
C THR A 121 -6.75 6.34 4.03
N LEU A 122 -8.08 6.40 3.96
CA LEU A 122 -8.81 7.55 3.42
C LEU A 122 -9.17 8.55 4.51
N GLY A 123 -9.55 8.06 5.70
CA GLY A 123 -9.90 8.90 6.85
C GLY A 123 -9.78 8.16 8.18
N ARG A 124 -9.80 8.93 9.26
CA ARG A 124 -9.81 8.43 10.64
C ARG A 124 -10.98 9.05 11.39
N TYR A 125 -11.61 8.28 12.25
CA TYR A 125 -12.63 8.80 13.14
C TYR A 125 -11.96 9.60 14.25
N LEU A 126 -12.44 10.81 14.51
CA LEU A 126 -11.95 11.67 15.59
C LEU A 126 -12.87 11.64 16.82
N GLY A 127 -14.12 11.27 16.62
CA GLY A 127 -15.15 11.14 17.63
C GLY A 127 -16.28 10.25 17.12
N GLU A 128 -17.30 10.08 17.94
CA GLU A 128 -18.39 9.13 17.69
C GLU A 128 -19.65 9.79 17.13
N GLU A 129 -19.64 11.11 16.92
CA GLU A 129 -20.82 11.89 16.50
C GLU A 129 -21.46 11.36 15.20
N ASP A 130 -20.68 10.87 14.25
CA ASP A 130 -21.21 10.31 13.00
C ASP A 130 -21.75 8.87 13.15
N HIS A 131 -21.61 8.26 14.34
CA HIS A 131 -21.90 6.85 14.63
C HIS A 131 -22.60 6.62 15.97
N HIS A 132 -23.10 7.67 16.65
CA HIS A 132 -23.56 7.55 18.04
C HIS A 132 -24.89 6.80 18.19
N THR A 133 -25.76 6.82 17.17
CA THR A 133 -27.01 6.03 17.15
C THR A 133 -26.95 4.82 16.21
N PRO A 134 -27.76 3.78 16.43
CA PRO A 134 -27.91 2.67 15.49
C PRO A 134 -28.26 3.13 14.06
N GLU A 135 -29.09 4.16 13.91
CA GLU A 135 -29.53 4.68 12.62
C GLU A 135 -28.38 5.36 11.85
N LEU A 136 -27.55 6.14 12.55
CA LEU A 136 -26.37 6.77 11.95
C LEU A 136 -25.33 5.72 11.52
N ARG A 137 -25.10 4.71 12.36
CA ARG A 137 -24.23 3.58 11.99
C ARG A 137 -24.75 2.85 10.78
N LYS A 138 -26.05 2.53 10.74
CA LYS A 138 -26.67 1.87 9.60
C LYS A 138 -26.47 2.68 8.32
N ARG A 139 -26.75 3.98 8.35
CA ARG A 139 -26.57 4.88 7.20
C ARG A 139 -25.11 4.92 6.72
N TRP A 140 -24.14 4.91 7.63
CA TRP A 140 -22.72 4.86 7.30
C TRP A 140 -22.34 3.55 6.60
N VAL A 141 -22.80 2.41 7.12
CA VAL A 141 -22.57 1.09 6.52
C VAL A 141 -23.20 1.00 5.13
N GLU A 142 -24.46 1.42 4.98
CA GLU A 142 -25.17 1.42 3.70
C GLU A 142 -24.45 2.28 2.65
N ALA A 143 -23.93 3.45 3.02
CA ALA A 143 -23.17 4.30 2.11
C ALA A 143 -21.86 3.62 1.63
N ILE A 144 -21.20 2.86 2.50
CA ILE A 144 -20.00 2.09 2.12
C ILE A 144 -20.38 0.93 1.20
N ASP A 145 -21.49 0.23 1.49
CA ASP A 145 -21.97 -0.88 0.66
C ASP A 145 -22.35 -0.39 -0.74
N GLU A 146 -23.01 0.77 -0.86
CA GLU A 146 -23.31 1.43 -2.14
C GLU A 146 -22.03 1.74 -2.95
N ILE A 147 -21.00 2.28 -2.29
CA ILE A 147 -19.71 2.56 -2.95
C ILE A 147 -19.03 1.25 -3.38
N ASN A 148 -19.05 0.22 -2.55
CA ASN A 148 -18.45 -1.08 -2.86
C ASN A 148 -19.17 -1.78 -4.03
N GLN A 149 -20.50 -1.70 -4.06
CA GLN A 149 -21.31 -2.20 -5.18
C GLN A 149 -20.94 -1.46 -6.48
N TRP A 150 -20.73 -0.14 -6.42
CA TRP A 150 -20.27 0.64 -7.57
C TRP A 150 -18.85 0.24 -8.01
N LEU A 151 -17.91 0.04 -7.07
CA LEU A 151 -16.54 -0.41 -7.38
C LEU A 151 -16.55 -1.77 -8.10
N GLU A 152 -17.35 -2.71 -7.61
CA GLU A 152 -17.49 -4.04 -8.22
C GLU A 152 -18.06 -3.96 -9.64
N ASN A 153 -19.13 -3.18 -9.83
CA ASN A 153 -19.84 -3.10 -11.11
C ASN A 153 -19.08 -2.29 -12.18
N GLU A 154 -18.43 -1.19 -11.78
CA GLU A 154 -17.91 -0.18 -12.72
C GLU A 154 -16.38 -0.13 -12.79
N VAL A 155 -15.66 -0.72 -11.82
CA VAL A 155 -14.20 -0.53 -11.68
C VAL A 155 -13.40 -1.82 -11.79
N TRP A 156 -13.86 -2.94 -11.23
CA TRP A 156 -13.04 -4.17 -11.10
C TRP A 156 -12.57 -4.73 -12.45
N ASP A 157 -13.50 -5.17 -13.31
CA ASP A 157 -13.20 -5.95 -14.51
C ASP A 157 -13.87 -5.39 -15.79
N VAL A 158 -14.23 -4.10 -15.79
CA VAL A 158 -14.92 -3.46 -16.93
C VAL A 158 -13.92 -3.11 -18.04
N GLU A 159 -13.80 -3.96 -19.06
CA GLU A 159 -12.79 -3.81 -20.14
C GLU A 159 -12.80 -2.44 -20.83
N SER A 160 -13.99 -1.91 -21.11
CA SER A 160 -14.20 -0.58 -21.73
C SER A 160 -14.56 0.52 -20.74
N GLY A 161 -14.39 0.27 -19.43
CA GLY A 161 -14.70 1.22 -18.37
C GLY A 161 -13.66 2.34 -18.29
N GLU A 162 -14.10 3.52 -17.84
CA GLU A 162 -13.23 4.69 -17.61
C GLU A 162 -12.18 4.41 -16.53
N TRP A 163 -12.53 3.59 -15.53
CA TRP A 163 -11.69 3.31 -14.37
C TRP A 163 -10.96 1.97 -14.50
N SER A 164 -9.80 1.87 -13.85
CA SER A 164 -9.06 0.62 -13.67
C SER A 164 -9.06 0.22 -12.21
N GLY A 165 -9.62 -0.95 -11.90
CA GLY A 165 -9.48 -1.59 -10.59
C GLY A 165 -8.13 -2.25 -10.38
N GLU A 166 -7.23 -2.20 -11.36
CA GLU A 166 -5.89 -2.76 -11.30
C GLU A 166 -4.84 -1.67 -11.06
N TRP A 167 -3.91 -1.95 -10.14
CA TRP A 167 -2.77 -1.10 -9.82
C TRP A 167 -1.47 -1.90 -9.81
N SER A 168 -0.50 -1.49 -10.63
CA SER A 168 0.87 -1.99 -10.60
C SER A 168 1.69 -1.22 -9.57
N VAL A 169 2.11 -1.90 -8.49
CA VAL A 169 2.86 -1.26 -7.41
C VAL A 169 4.24 -0.83 -7.94
N GLY A 170 4.50 0.46 -7.92
CA GLY A 170 5.78 1.02 -8.35
C GLY A 170 5.80 1.59 -9.77
N GLU A 171 4.67 1.61 -10.50
CA GLU A 171 4.59 2.05 -11.90
C GLU A 171 4.97 3.53 -12.06
N GLU A 172 4.23 4.46 -11.44
CA GLU A 172 4.55 5.89 -11.54
C GLU A 172 5.84 6.28 -10.81
N ARG A 173 6.08 5.65 -9.65
CA ARG A 173 7.20 5.90 -8.73
C ARG A 173 7.50 4.64 -7.95
N GLY A 174 8.78 4.34 -7.71
CA GLY A 174 9.18 3.25 -6.83
C GLY A 174 8.80 3.51 -5.37
N LEU A 175 9.23 2.64 -4.46
CA LEU A 175 8.86 2.77 -3.05
C LEU A 175 9.55 3.99 -2.41
N ASP A 176 8.84 4.66 -1.49
CA ASP A 176 9.35 5.81 -0.75
C ASP A 176 9.79 5.39 0.65
N ALA A 177 11.11 5.37 0.89
CA ALA A 177 11.66 5.15 2.22
C ALA A 177 11.58 6.44 3.02
N ARG A 178 10.70 6.49 4.03
CA ARG A 178 10.46 7.68 4.86
C ARG A 178 10.77 7.45 6.33
N CYS A 179 11.06 8.53 7.06
CA CYS A 179 11.13 8.50 8.53
C CYS A 179 10.50 9.74 9.20
N GLY A 180 10.19 9.62 10.48
CA GLY A 180 9.60 10.69 11.30
C GLY A 180 8.09 10.52 11.54
N ARG A 181 7.34 11.63 11.53
CA ARG A 181 5.91 11.67 11.89
C ARG A 181 4.99 11.26 10.73
N LEU A 182 5.20 10.06 10.18
CA LEU A 182 4.57 9.60 8.93
C LEU A 182 3.04 9.52 8.99
N TRP A 183 2.51 8.99 10.09
CA TRP A 183 1.06 8.78 10.29
C TRP A 183 0.24 10.07 10.33
N TYR A 184 0.88 11.21 10.62
CA TYR A 184 0.22 12.52 10.72
C TYR A 184 0.53 13.42 9.52
N GLY A 185 1.06 12.83 8.44
CA GLY A 185 1.40 13.55 7.21
C GLY A 185 2.65 14.41 7.29
N GLY A 186 3.54 14.12 8.25
CA GLY A 186 4.86 14.73 8.35
C GLY A 186 5.97 13.77 7.90
N GLY A 187 7.11 13.86 8.58
CA GLY A 187 8.31 13.09 8.25
C GLY A 187 8.98 13.55 6.95
N ARG A 188 10.00 12.81 6.52
CA ARG A 188 10.78 13.12 5.34
C ARG A 188 11.12 11.87 4.53
N THR A 189 11.20 12.03 3.22
CA THR A 189 11.80 11.03 2.33
C THR A 189 13.30 10.95 2.59
N ILE A 190 13.79 9.73 2.74
CA ILE A 190 15.22 9.39 2.77
C ILE A 190 15.67 9.05 1.35
N ASN A 191 14.88 8.25 0.64
CA ASN A 191 15.11 7.87 -0.74
C ASN A 191 13.77 7.50 -1.39
N LEU A 192 13.59 7.89 -2.65
CA LEU A 192 12.46 7.52 -3.49
C LEU A 192 13.01 6.69 -4.65
N GLY A 193 12.46 5.49 -4.83
CA GLY A 193 12.82 4.60 -5.93
C GLY A 193 12.29 5.09 -7.28
N GLU A 194 12.91 4.61 -8.34
CA GLU A 194 12.47 4.87 -9.72
C GLU A 194 11.18 4.08 -10.04
N GLY A 195 10.28 4.69 -10.81
CA GLY A 195 9.14 3.99 -11.41
C GLY A 195 9.57 3.16 -12.64
N PHE A 196 8.62 2.54 -13.32
CA PHE A 196 8.91 1.73 -14.51
C PHE A 196 7.87 1.85 -15.62
#